data_AF-A0A9E1E147-F1
#
_entry.id   AF-A0A9E1E147-F1
#
_cell.length_a   1.000
_cell.length_b   1.000
_cell.length_c   1.000
_cell.angle_alpha   90.00
_cell.angle_beta   90.00
_cell.angle_gamma   90.00
#
_symmetry.space_group_name_H-M   'P 1'
#
loop_
_entity.id
_entity.type
_entity.pdbx_description
1 polymer ?
#
loop_
_entity_poly.entity_id
_entity_poly.type
_entity_poly.pdbx_seq_one_letter_code
_entity_poly.pdbx_strand_id
1 'polypeptide(L)'
;MTTIRKWARRVALSLLALLAIAAILWTTSRALYPTADQRDALAVMQLPAPPPGENAFAALWTLDRAVPPDEMASVIALDAARIKKLPQFPDPDAPLTEFASAAEQYPDLSPSPEDRDLFCNHERDDCLDKVGADIPAYRALIERNRELLDRIDALADYDY
;
A
#
# COMPACT_ATOMS: atom_id res chain seq x y z
N MET A 1 5.95 -11.98 70.01
CA MET A 1 6.81 -12.57 68.95
C MET A 1 6.07 -13.48 67.95
N THR A 2 4.84 -13.94 68.22
CA THR A 2 4.11 -14.88 67.33
C THR A 2 3.44 -14.22 66.12
N THR A 3 3.10 -12.93 66.19
CA THR A 3 2.46 -12.15 65.11
C THR A 3 3.44 -11.78 63.98
N ILE A 4 4.66 -11.36 64.33
CA ILE A 4 5.73 -11.02 63.38
C ILE A 4 6.12 -12.24 62.53
N ARG A 5 6.23 -13.43 63.15
CA ARG A 5 6.53 -14.68 62.44
C ARG A 5 5.42 -15.07 61.45
N LYS A 6 4.16 -14.80 61.77
CA LYS A 6 3.01 -15.06 60.89
C LYS A 6 3.00 -14.09 59.70
N TRP A 7 3.32 -12.82 59.92
CA TRP A 7 3.44 -11.80 58.88
C TRP A 7 4.61 -12.09 57.93
N ALA A 8 5.80 -12.39 58.48
CA ALA A 8 6.96 -12.77 57.68
C ALA A 8 6.67 -13.99 56.80
N ARG A 9 5.96 -15.00 57.32
CA ARG A 9 5.54 -16.18 56.56
C ARG A 9 4.55 -15.84 55.44
N ARG A 10 3.59 -14.94 55.68
CA ARG A 10 2.63 -14.50 54.64
C ARG A 10 3.34 -13.72 53.53
N VAL A 11 4.24 -12.80 53.88
CA VAL A 11 5.04 -12.05 52.91
C VAL A 11 5.93 -12.97 52.09
N ALA A 12 6.60 -13.94 52.74
CA ALA A 12 7.41 -14.93 52.03
C ALA A 12 6.57 -15.79 51.07
N LEU A 13 5.37 -16.23 51.48
CA LEU A 13 4.45 -16.97 50.62
C LEU A 13 3.94 -16.12 49.45
N SER A 14 3.61 -14.85 49.69
CA SER A 14 3.19 -13.93 48.63
C SER A 14 4.29 -13.67 47.61
N LEU A 15 5.54 -13.47 48.06
CA LEU A 15 6.69 -13.32 47.18
C LEU A 15 6.97 -14.58 46.37
N LEU A 16 6.85 -15.76 46.99
CA LEU A 16 7.05 -17.04 46.32
C LEU A 16 5.94 -17.32 45.29
N ALA A 17 4.70 -16.94 45.59
CA ALA A 17 3.59 -17.01 44.63
C ALA A 17 3.81 -16.04 43.45
N LEU A 18 4.26 -14.81 43.71
CA LEU A 18 4.62 -13.84 42.67
C LEU A 18 5.73 -14.36 41.75
N LEU A 19 6.79 -14.95 42.33
CA LEU A 19 7.87 -15.58 41.57
C LEU A 19 7.37 -16.76 40.73
N ALA A 20 6.50 -17.60 41.28
CA ALA A 20 5.91 -18.71 40.55
C ALA A 20 5.07 -18.22 39.36
N ILE A 21 4.25 -17.18 39.55
CA ILE A 21 3.46 -16.57 38.47
C ILE A 21 4.37 -15.98 37.40
N ALA A 22 5.42 -15.25 37.79
CA ALA A 22 6.38 -14.66 36.84
C ALA A 22 7.11 -15.76 36.04
N ALA A 23 7.50 -16.85 36.68
CA ALA A 23 8.14 -17.99 36.01
C ALA A 23 7.17 -18.66 35.01
N ILE A 24 5.91 -18.87 35.40
CA ILE A 24 4.89 -19.42 34.49
C ILE A 24 4.71 -18.52 33.28
N LEU A 25 4.49 -17.21 33.47
CA LEU A 25 4.32 -16.24 32.38
C LEU A 25 5.54 -16.18 31.47
N TRP A 26 6.74 -16.25 32.03
CA TRP A 26 7.97 -16.24 31.25
C TRP A 26 8.12 -17.50 30.40
N THR A 27 7.85 -18.68 30.97
CA THR A 27 7.92 -19.95 30.23
C THR A 27 6.86 -20.05 29.14
N THR A 28 5.63 -19.64 29.41
CA THR A 28 4.56 -19.64 28.40
C THR A 28 4.83 -18.61 27.31
N SER A 29 5.36 -17.43 27.66
CA SER A 29 5.81 -16.44 26.67
C SER A 29 6.89 -17.00 25.75
N ARG A 30 7.88 -17.73 26.30
CA ARG A 30 8.92 -18.36 25.50
C ARG A 30 8.41 -19.52 24.64
N ALA A 31 7.40 -20.25 25.11
CA ALA A 31 6.77 -21.33 24.34
C ALA A 31 5.90 -20.81 23.18
N LEU A 32 5.40 -19.57 23.27
CA LEU A 32 4.63 -18.89 22.23
C LEU A 32 5.51 -18.07 21.26
N TYR A 33 6.84 -18.19 21.35
CA TYR A 33 7.74 -17.49 20.44
C TYR A 33 7.54 -18.00 19.00
N PRO A 34 7.67 -17.14 17.97
CA PRO A 34 7.50 -17.56 16.59
C PRO A 34 8.40 -18.75 16.23
N THR A 35 7.84 -19.75 15.55
CA THR A 35 8.61 -20.90 15.05
C THR A 35 9.72 -20.44 14.11
N ALA A 36 10.66 -21.32 13.78
CA ALA A 36 11.68 -21.01 12.76
C ALA A 36 11.02 -20.56 11.45
N ASP A 37 10.04 -21.33 10.97
CA ASP A 37 9.27 -21.02 9.76
C ASP A 37 8.53 -19.67 9.84
N GLN A 38 7.97 -19.30 11.00
CA GLN A 38 7.31 -18.00 11.18
C GLN A 38 8.30 -16.84 11.18
N ARG A 39 9.54 -17.05 11.65
CA ARG A 39 10.59 -16.04 11.56
C ARG A 39 11.13 -15.90 10.14
N ASP A 40 11.25 -17.01 9.41
CA ASP A 40 11.64 -16.99 8.01
C ASP A 40 10.56 -16.29 7.17
N ALA A 41 9.28 -16.60 7.42
CA ALA A 41 8.16 -15.88 6.82
C ALA A 41 8.17 -14.39 7.19
N LEU A 42 8.48 -14.04 8.46
CA LEU A 42 8.60 -12.65 8.87
C LEU A 42 9.78 -11.94 8.18
N ALA A 43 10.90 -12.64 7.97
CA ALA A 43 12.05 -12.12 7.24
C ALA A 43 11.70 -11.85 5.76
N VAL A 44 10.84 -12.68 5.16
CA VAL A 44 10.30 -12.45 3.81
C VAL A 44 9.32 -11.27 3.79
N MET A 45 8.50 -11.10 4.83
CA MET A 45 7.54 -9.97 4.93
C MET A 45 8.20 -8.63 5.26
N GLN A 46 9.43 -8.63 5.77
CA GLN A 46 10.19 -7.41 5.95
C GLN A 46 10.61 -6.89 4.58
N LEU A 47 9.92 -5.86 4.11
CA LEU A 47 10.27 -5.16 2.87
C LEU A 47 11.75 -4.76 2.95
N PRO A 48 12.60 -5.24 2.03
CA PRO A 48 13.96 -4.72 1.94
C PRO A 48 13.90 -3.22 1.73
N ALA A 49 14.96 -2.51 2.14
CA ALA A 49 15.08 -1.10 1.76
C ALA A 49 14.90 -0.98 0.24
N PRO A 50 14.10 0.00 -0.24
CA PRO A 50 13.93 0.19 -1.67
C PRO A 50 15.31 0.39 -2.32
N PRO A 51 15.47 -0.04 -3.59
CA PRO A 51 16.71 0.20 -4.31
C PRO A 51 17.02 1.71 -4.34
N PRO A 52 18.30 2.10 -4.45
CA PRO A 52 18.65 3.50 -4.65
C PRO A 52 18.08 3.98 -6.00
N GLY A 53 17.61 5.22 -6.05
CA GLY A 53 17.09 5.84 -7.26
C GLY A 53 15.86 6.71 -7.02
N GLU A 54 15.23 7.14 -8.11
CA GLU A 54 13.96 7.85 -8.10
C GLU A 54 12.78 6.88 -8.15
N ASN A 55 11.81 7.10 -7.24
CA ASN A 55 10.63 6.27 -7.07
C ASN A 55 9.47 6.73 -7.97
N ALA A 56 9.03 5.88 -8.89
CA ALA A 56 7.90 6.15 -9.79
C ALA A 56 6.55 6.11 -9.11
N PHE A 57 6.44 5.62 -7.87
CA PHE A 57 5.15 5.35 -7.21
C PHE A 57 4.24 6.58 -7.17
N ALA A 58 4.78 7.77 -6.89
CA ALA A 58 3.96 8.98 -6.85
C ALA A 58 3.43 9.39 -8.23
N ALA A 59 4.26 9.24 -9.28
CA ALA A 59 3.86 9.49 -10.66
C ALA A 59 2.84 8.46 -11.15
N LEU A 60 3.05 7.17 -10.83
CA LEU A 60 2.15 6.09 -11.21
C LEU A 60 0.79 6.19 -10.50
N TRP A 61 0.79 6.47 -9.20
CA TRP A 61 -0.44 6.61 -8.40
C TRP A 61 -1.31 7.78 -8.85
N THR A 62 -0.70 8.83 -9.42
CA THR A 62 -1.39 10.03 -9.91
C THR A 62 -1.46 10.09 -11.43
N LEU A 63 -1.21 8.98 -12.13
CA LEU A 63 -0.98 8.98 -13.58
C LEU A 63 -2.17 9.53 -14.38
N ASP A 64 -3.39 9.17 -13.97
CA ASP A 64 -4.66 9.55 -14.59
C ASP A 64 -5.13 10.96 -14.23
N ARG A 65 -4.36 11.70 -13.43
CA ARG A 65 -4.72 13.05 -12.95
C ARG A 65 -3.62 14.04 -13.30
N ALA A 66 -3.98 15.25 -13.70
CA ALA A 66 -3.02 16.31 -14.01
C ALA A 66 -2.37 16.94 -12.75
N VAL A 67 -1.76 16.10 -11.89
CA VAL A 67 -1.06 16.52 -10.67
C VAL A 67 0.33 17.05 -11.05
N PRO A 68 0.71 18.27 -10.62
CA PRO A 68 2.07 18.80 -10.80
C PRO A 68 3.13 17.94 -10.08
N PRO A 69 4.34 17.75 -10.65
CA PRO A 69 5.38 16.89 -10.06
C PRO A 69 5.75 17.24 -8.61
N ASP A 70 5.77 18.53 -8.26
CA ASP A 70 6.06 19.03 -6.92
C ASP A 70 4.92 18.79 -5.90
N GLU A 71 3.71 18.49 -6.38
CA GLU A 71 2.54 18.22 -5.54
C GLU A 71 2.25 16.70 -5.37
N MET A 72 2.80 15.85 -6.24
CA MET A 72 2.55 14.39 -6.21
C MET A 72 2.86 13.76 -4.86
N ALA A 73 3.99 14.10 -4.24
CA ALA A 73 4.36 13.57 -2.92
C ALA A 73 3.36 13.95 -1.81
N SER A 74 2.76 15.15 -1.91
CA SER A 74 1.73 15.61 -0.97
C SER A 74 0.44 14.81 -1.14
N VAL A 75 0.01 14.57 -2.39
CA VAL A 75 -1.15 13.72 -2.71
C VAL A 75 -0.98 12.32 -2.10
N ILE A 76 0.19 11.69 -2.25
CA ILE A 76 0.47 10.38 -1.64
C ILE A 76 0.37 10.42 -0.12
N ALA A 77 0.93 11.45 0.52
CA ALA A 77 0.88 11.57 1.97
C ALA A 77 -0.57 11.70 2.48
N LEU A 78 -1.40 12.46 1.77
CA LEU A 78 -2.83 12.61 2.09
C LEU A 78 -3.59 11.30 1.89
N ASP A 79 -3.36 10.61 0.77
CA ASP A 79 -4.02 9.34 0.45
C ASP A 79 -3.61 8.23 1.42
N ALA A 80 -2.33 8.13 1.77
CA ALA A 80 -1.86 7.22 2.80
C ALA A 80 -2.52 7.52 4.16
N ALA A 81 -2.74 8.78 4.51
CA ALA A 81 -3.44 9.16 5.73
C ALA A 81 -4.95 8.83 5.68
N ARG A 82 -5.58 8.85 4.50
CA ARG A 82 -6.98 8.43 4.29
C ARG A 82 -7.11 6.91 4.37
N ILE A 83 -6.24 6.16 3.70
CA ILE A 83 -6.20 4.70 3.71
C ILE A 83 -6.02 4.17 5.14
N LYS A 84 -5.16 4.80 5.94
CA LYS A 84 -4.97 4.44 7.37
C LYS A 84 -6.25 4.55 8.22
N LYS A 85 -7.25 5.31 7.78
CA LYS A 85 -8.54 5.46 8.46
C LYS A 85 -9.57 4.44 7.99
N LEU A 86 -9.32 3.73 6.88
CA LEU A 86 -10.20 2.68 6.40
C LEU A 86 -10.14 1.47 7.34
N PRO A 87 -11.26 0.77 7.56
CA PRO A 87 -11.28 -0.44 8.36
C PRO A 87 -10.44 -1.53 7.69
N GLN A 88 -9.51 -2.15 8.45
CA GLN A 88 -8.68 -3.25 7.93
C GLN A 88 -9.48 -4.51 7.61
N PHE A 89 -10.59 -4.71 8.32
CA PHE A 89 -11.53 -5.80 8.14
C PHE A 89 -12.92 -5.19 7.98
N PRO A 90 -13.30 -4.78 6.76
CA PRO A 90 -14.63 -4.27 6.51
C PRO A 90 -15.66 -5.35 6.85
N ASP A 91 -16.72 -4.96 7.56
CA ASP A 91 -17.87 -5.81 7.79
C ASP A 91 -18.51 -6.12 6.42
N PRO A 92 -18.72 -7.39 6.05
CA PRO A 92 -19.31 -7.75 4.75
C PRO A 92 -20.72 -7.16 4.56
N ASP A 93 -21.42 -6.82 5.65
CA ASP A 93 -22.74 -6.21 5.61
C ASP A 93 -22.70 -4.67 5.69
N ALA A 94 -21.52 -4.07 5.91
CA ALA A 94 -21.36 -2.63 5.91
C ALA A 94 -21.28 -2.09 4.47
N PRO A 95 -21.83 -0.88 4.21
CA PRO A 95 -21.65 -0.22 2.94
C PRO A 95 -20.15 0.01 2.70
N LEU A 96 -19.68 -0.38 1.50
CA LEU A 96 -18.31 -0.15 1.07
C LEU A 96 -18.01 1.35 1.18
N THR A 97 -17.06 1.71 2.03
CA THR A 97 -16.53 3.07 2.06
C THR A 97 -15.65 3.23 0.83
N GLU A 98 -16.17 3.92 -0.19
CA GLU A 98 -15.43 4.21 -1.40
C GLU A 98 -14.23 5.12 -1.06
N PHE A 99 -13.04 4.71 -1.47
CA PHE A 99 -11.85 5.51 -1.29
C PHE A 99 -11.86 6.64 -2.33
N ALA A 100 -11.81 7.88 -1.87
CA ALA A 100 -11.63 9.05 -2.72
C ALA A 100 -10.20 9.58 -2.59
N SER A 101 -9.48 9.65 -3.71
CA SER A 101 -8.09 10.13 -3.75
C SER A 101 -8.03 11.66 -3.63
N ALA A 102 -6.94 12.19 -3.08
CA ALA A 102 -6.64 13.62 -3.11
C ALA A 102 -6.34 14.08 -4.54
N ALA A 103 -5.97 13.17 -5.44
CA ALA A 103 -5.74 13.45 -6.85
C ALA A 103 -7.04 13.81 -7.62
N GLU A 104 -8.22 13.49 -7.09
CA GLU A 104 -9.50 13.77 -7.75
C GLU A 104 -9.79 15.28 -7.91
N GLN A 105 -9.11 16.14 -7.16
CA GLN A 105 -9.24 17.60 -7.32
C GLN A 105 -8.57 18.13 -8.61
N TYR A 106 -7.70 17.32 -9.22
CA TYR A 106 -7.00 17.67 -10.45
C TYR A 106 -7.77 17.14 -11.68
N PRO A 107 -7.60 17.78 -12.85
CA PRO A 107 -8.20 17.33 -14.10
C PRO A 107 -7.99 15.83 -14.35
N ASP A 108 -9.05 15.16 -14.77
CA ASP A 108 -9.02 13.76 -15.21
C ASP A 108 -8.39 13.69 -16.61
N LEU A 109 -7.34 12.88 -16.73
CA LEU A 109 -6.62 12.59 -17.97
C LEU A 109 -6.98 11.21 -18.53
N SER A 110 -7.86 10.45 -17.85
CA SER A 110 -8.31 9.14 -18.30
C SER A 110 -8.91 9.24 -19.71
N PRO A 111 -8.52 8.37 -20.65
CA PRO A 111 -9.11 8.40 -21.98
C PRO A 111 -10.61 8.10 -21.90
N SER A 112 -11.38 8.70 -22.81
CA SER A 112 -12.80 8.37 -22.95
C SER A 112 -12.97 6.87 -23.27
N PRO A 113 -14.14 6.28 -23.01
CA PRO A 113 -14.40 4.88 -23.41
C PRO A 113 -14.12 4.63 -24.91
N GLU A 114 -14.52 5.58 -25.75
CA GLU A 114 -14.30 5.54 -27.20
C GLU A 114 -12.81 5.56 -27.55
N ASP A 115 -12.01 6.41 -26.89
CA ASP A 115 -10.57 6.48 -27.10
C ASP A 115 -9.85 5.22 -26.58
N ARG A 116 -10.29 4.64 -25.44
CA ARG A 116 -9.77 3.36 -24.92
C ARG A 116 -9.97 2.20 -25.89
N ASP A 117 -11.07 2.21 -26.63
CA ASP A 117 -11.34 1.17 -27.63
C ASP A 117 -10.45 1.27 -28.87
N LEU A 118 -9.88 2.45 -29.12
CA LEU A 118 -8.90 2.66 -30.19
C LEU A 118 -7.47 2.33 -29.77
N PHE A 119 -7.11 2.48 -28.49
CA PHE A 119 -5.76 2.13 -28.04
C PHE A 119 -5.47 0.63 -28.20
N CYS A 120 -4.27 0.31 -28.64
CA CYS A 120 -3.85 -1.07 -28.79
C CYS A 120 -3.65 -1.73 -27.42
N ASN A 121 -4.04 -3.00 -27.30
CA ASN A 121 -3.85 -3.79 -26.09
C ASN A 121 -3.47 -5.23 -26.47
N HIS A 122 -3.09 -6.02 -25.46
CA HIS A 122 -2.62 -7.40 -25.62
C HIS A 122 -3.67 -8.39 -26.15
N GLU A 123 -4.95 -8.01 -26.17
CA GLU A 123 -6.05 -8.85 -26.66
C GLU A 123 -6.37 -8.60 -28.15
N ARG A 124 -5.72 -7.60 -28.76
CA ARG A 124 -5.99 -7.12 -30.12
C ARG A 124 -4.79 -7.40 -31.04
N ASP A 125 -4.87 -8.50 -31.79
CA ASP A 125 -3.79 -8.96 -32.69
C ASP A 125 -3.61 -8.10 -33.96
N ASP A 126 -4.59 -7.25 -34.31
CA ASP A 126 -4.66 -6.48 -35.57
C ASP A 126 -4.37 -4.98 -35.39
N CYS A 127 -3.73 -4.59 -34.28
CA CYS A 127 -3.44 -3.19 -33.94
C CYS A 127 -2.78 -2.41 -35.09
N LEU A 128 -1.68 -2.94 -35.64
CA LEU A 128 -0.92 -2.23 -36.67
C LEU A 128 -1.72 -2.04 -37.97
N ASP A 129 -2.55 -3.03 -38.32
CA ASP A 129 -3.41 -2.95 -39.50
C ASP A 129 -4.49 -1.87 -39.32
N LYS A 130 -5.08 -1.78 -38.11
CA LYS A 130 -6.05 -0.72 -37.76
C LYS A 130 -5.43 0.68 -37.80
N VAL A 131 -4.23 0.84 -37.25
CA VAL A 131 -3.50 2.12 -37.30
C VAL A 131 -3.17 2.49 -38.74
N GLY A 132 -2.72 1.51 -39.54
CA GLY A 132 -2.39 1.71 -40.95
C GLY A 132 -3.60 2.09 -41.81
N ALA A 133 -4.79 1.58 -41.47
CA ALA A 133 -6.04 1.89 -42.17
C ALA A 133 -6.55 3.31 -41.92
N ASP A 134 -6.26 3.92 -40.76
CA ASP A 134 -6.73 5.27 -40.41
C ASP A 134 -5.70 6.09 -39.61
N ILE A 135 -4.57 6.40 -40.25
CA ILE A 135 -3.50 7.22 -39.66
C ILE A 135 -4.02 8.58 -39.13
N PRO A 136 -4.89 9.33 -39.85
CA PRO A 136 -5.42 10.60 -39.34
C PRO A 136 -6.20 10.46 -38.03
N ALA A 137 -7.04 9.44 -37.88
CA ALA A 137 -7.78 9.22 -36.64
C ALA A 137 -6.86 8.91 -35.46
N TYR A 138 -5.87 8.03 -35.65
CA TYR A 138 -4.89 7.71 -34.60
C TYR A 138 -3.98 8.90 -34.25
N ARG A 139 -3.65 9.76 -35.21
CA ARG A 139 -2.95 11.02 -34.91
C ARG A 139 -3.79 11.92 -34.02
N ALA A 140 -5.08 12.06 -34.32
CA ALA A 140 -5.99 12.83 -33.50
C ALA A 140 -6.19 12.21 -32.11
N LEU A 141 -6.21 10.88 -32.00
CA LEU A 141 -6.26 10.14 -30.73
C LEU A 141 -5.07 10.48 -29.84
N ILE A 142 -3.85 10.40 -30.40
CA ILE A 142 -2.61 10.76 -29.70
C ILE A 142 -2.65 12.22 -29.25
N GLU A 143 -3.09 13.14 -30.12
CA GLU A 143 -3.15 14.56 -29.78
C GLU A 143 -4.10 14.84 -28.61
N ARG A 144 -5.29 14.22 -28.60
CA ARG A 144 -6.27 14.39 -27.51
C ARG A 144 -5.78 13.86 -26.17
N ASN A 145 -4.95 12.82 -26.18
CA ASN A 145 -4.47 12.14 -24.97
C ASN A 145 -2.99 12.44 -24.68
N ARG A 146 -2.42 13.48 -25.33
CA ARG A 146 -0.99 13.79 -25.32
C ARG A 146 -0.43 13.93 -23.91
N GLU A 147 -1.13 14.65 -23.03
CA GLU A 147 -0.66 14.86 -21.65
C GLU A 147 -0.53 13.55 -20.86
N LEU A 148 -1.50 12.65 -20.97
CA LEU A 148 -1.39 11.33 -20.36
C LEU A 148 -0.22 10.53 -20.95
N LEU A 149 -0.07 10.56 -22.28
CA LEU A 149 1.00 9.82 -22.97
C LEU A 149 2.39 10.35 -22.58
N ASP A 150 2.56 11.66 -22.47
CA ASP A 150 3.82 12.28 -22.01
C ASP A 150 4.13 11.88 -20.57
N ARG A 151 3.11 11.77 -19.69
CA ARG A 151 3.28 11.27 -18.31
C ARG A 151 3.65 9.80 -18.27
N ILE A 152 3.08 8.97 -19.15
CA ILE A 152 3.44 7.55 -19.28
C ILE A 152 4.89 7.41 -19.74
N ASP A 153 5.33 8.20 -20.74
CA ASP A 153 6.70 8.18 -21.24
C ASP A 153 7.70 8.59 -20.15
N ALA A 154 7.37 9.62 -19.37
CA ALA A 154 8.18 10.07 -18.24
C ALA A 154 8.36 9.01 -17.13
N LEU A 155 7.52 7.96 -17.07
CA LEU A 155 7.74 6.86 -16.11
C LEU A 155 9.03 6.10 -16.42
N ALA A 156 9.49 6.10 -17.68
CA ALA A 156 10.73 5.42 -18.07
C ALA A 156 12.00 6.09 -17.50
N ASP A 157 11.89 7.34 -17.03
CA ASP A 157 13.01 8.09 -16.43
C ASP A 157 13.23 7.73 -14.94
N TYR A 158 12.30 7.02 -14.31
CA TYR A 158 12.41 6.58 -12.91
C TYR A 158 13.19 5.27 -12.80
N ASP A 159 13.81 5.06 -11.63
CA ASP A 159 14.64 3.88 -11.39
C ASP A 159 13.85 2.67 -10.87
N TYR A 160 12.73 2.90 -10.14
CA TYR A 160 11.93 1.83 -9.51
C TYR A 160 10.47 2.19 -9.22
#